data_AF-A0A0A3J8E5-F1
#
_entry.id   AF-A0A0A3J8E5-F1
#
_cell.length_a   1.000
_cell.length_b   1.000
_cell.length_c   1.000
_cell.angle_alpha   90.00
_cell.angle_beta   90.00
_cell.angle_gamma   90.00
#
_symmetry.space_group_name_H-M   'P 1'
#
loop_
_entity.id
_entity.type
_entity.pdbx_description
1 polymer ?
#
loop_
_entity_poly.entity_id
_entity_poly.type
_entity_poly.pdbx_seq_one_letter_code
_entity_poly.pdbx_strand_id
1 'polypeptide(L)' 'MFQSIGVPGLVIILVIALIIFGPSKLPQLGRAVGQTLKEFKDGTKEVVDDVKQEFVLDDSKKEKENEEKK' A
#
# COMPACT_ATOMS: atom_id res chain seq x y z
N MET A 1 3.71 -28.34 20.06
CA MET A 1 2.99 -27.86 21.26
C MET A 1 2.44 -26.43 21.11
N PHE A 2 3.10 -25.50 20.39
CA PHE A 2 2.57 -24.14 20.20
C PHE A 2 1.65 -23.96 18.97
N GLN A 3 1.70 -24.84 17.97
CA GLN A 3 0.82 -24.73 16.78
C GLN A 3 -0.66 -25.06 17.04
N SER A 4 -0.98 -25.79 18.11
CA SER A 4 -2.37 -26.08 18.51
C SER A 4 -3.04 -24.93 19.26
N ILE A 5 -2.28 -23.88 19.61
CA ILE A 5 -2.75 -22.75 20.41
C ILE A 5 -3.51 -21.71 19.56
N GLY A 6 -3.41 -21.79 18.23
CA GLY A 6 -4.32 -21.14 17.27
C GLY A 6 -4.72 -19.69 17.58
N VAL A 7 -5.94 -19.34 17.16
CA VAL A 7 -6.55 -18.04 17.48
C VAL A 7 -6.68 -17.78 18.99
N PRO A 8 -7.02 -18.77 19.85
CA PRO A 8 -7.19 -18.53 21.29
C PRO A 8 -5.95 -17.97 22.00
N GLY A 9 -4.74 -18.48 21.69
CA GLY A 9 -3.53 -17.94 22.32
C GLY A 9 -3.13 -16.57 21.77
N LEU A 10 -3.42 -16.30 20.51
CA LEU A 10 -3.21 -14.96 19.94
C LEU A 10 -4.08 -13.93 20.70
N VAL A 11 -5.34 -14.27 21.00
CA VAL A 11 -6.22 -13.41 21.80
C VAL A 11 -5.65 -13.14 23.19
N ILE A 12 -5.09 -14.15 23.88
CA ILE A 12 -4.47 -13.96 25.20
C ILE A 12 -3.29 -12.98 25.13
N ILE A 13 -2.40 -13.14 24.14
CA ILE A 13 -1.28 -12.21 23.92
C ILE A 13 -1.80 -10.81 23.64
N LEU A 14 -2.85 -10.70 22.82
CA LEU A 14 -3.49 -9.43 22.48
C LEU A 14 -4.05 -8.76 23.74
N VAL A 15 -4.73 -9.48 24.62
CA VAL A 15 -5.25 -8.95 25.90
C VAL A 15 -4.12 -8.41 26.78
N ILE A 16 -3.01 -9.14 26.93
CA ILE A 16 -1.86 -8.67 27.71
C ILE A 16 -1.28 -7.39 27.08
N ALA A 17 -1.13 -7.36 25.76
CA ALA A 17 -0.66 -6.18 25.05
C ALA A 17 -1.62 -4.99 25.22
N LEU A 18 -2.93 -5.21 25.22
CA LEU A 18 -3.94 -4.16 25.47
C LEU A 18 -3.91 -3.64 26.91
N ILE A 19 -3.50 -4.45 27.89
CA ILE A 19 -3.33 -3.97 29.27
C ILE A 19 -2.13 -3.02 29.37
N ILE A 20 -1.02 -3.35 28.69
CA ILE A 20 0.21 -2.55 28.72
C ILE A 20 0.04 -1.27 27.88
N PHE A 21 -0.44 -1.41 26.65
CA PHE A 21 -0.54 -0.30 25.71
C PHE A 21 -1.89 0.43 25.78
N GLY A 22 -2.95 -0.22 26.25
CA GLY A 22 -4.31 0.31 26.25
C GLY A 22 -5.07 -0.01 24.94
N PRO A 23 -6.38 -0.32 25.00
CA PRO A 23 -7.15 -0.71 23.82
C PRO A 23 -7.37 0.41 22.81
N SER A 24 -7.23 1.67 23.22
CA SER A 24 -7.34 2.82 22.34
C SER A 24 -6.10 3.06 21.48
N LYS A 25 -4.92 2.52 21.84
CA LYS A 25 -3.67 2.79 21.12
C LYS A 25 -3.57 2.04 19.79
N LEU A 26 -3.99 0.78 19.73
CA LEU A 26 -3.93 0.02 18.48
C LEU A 26 -4.80 0.64 17.37
N PRO A 27 -6.07 1.06 17.61
CA PRO A 27 -6.86 1.76 16.60
C PRO A 27 -6.29 3.13 16.21
N GLN A 28 -5.71 3.87 17.17
CA GLN A 28 -5.08 5.17 16.88
C GLN A 28 -3.87 5.01 15.96
N LEU A 29 -2.99 4.05 16.26
CA LEU A 29 -1.83 3.71 15.42
C LEU A 29 -2.29 3.20 14.05
N GLY A 30 -3.28 2.33 14.00
CA GLY A 30 -3.84 1.83 12.73
C GLY A 30 -4.43 2.94 11.86
N ARG A 31 -5.11 3.93 12.45
CA ARG A 31 -5.61 5.10 11.72
C ARG A 31 -4.48 5.97 11.17
N ALA A 32 -3.45 6.25 11.97
CA ALA A 32 -2.30 7.05 11.54
C ALA A 32 -1.52 6.37 10.40
N VAL A 33 -1.21 5.08 10.58
CA VAL A 33 -0.53 4.27 9.56
C VAL A 33 -1.41 4.13 8.32
N GLY A 34 -2.71 3.85 8.49
CA GLY A 34 -3.64 3.70 7.38
C GLY A 34 -3.81 4.97 6.55
N GLN A 35 -3.84 6.14 7.19
CA GLN A 35 -3.86 7.42 6.51
C GLN A 35 -2.58 7.67 5.71
N THR A 36 -1.42 7.38 6.31
CA THR A 36 -0.12 7.46 5.62
C THR A 36 -0.08 6.52 4.41
N LEU A 37 -0.54 5.27 4.58
CA LEU A 37 -0.56 4.28 3.50
C LEU A 37 -1.52 4.68 2.37
N LYS A 38 -2.65 5.31 2.71
CA LYS A 38 -3.61 5.83 1.74
C LYS A 38 -2.99 6.95 0.91
N GLU A 39 -2.41 7.95 1.56
CA GLU A 39 -1.74 9.08 0.89
C GLU A 39 -0.56 8.60 0.04
N PHE A 40 0.24 7.65 0.55
CA PHE A 40 1.32 7.04 -0.21
C PHE A 40 0.83 6.30 -1.46
N LYS A 41 -0.24 5.51 -1.34
CA LYS A 41 -0.86 4.79 -2.46
C LYS A 41 -1.43 5.75 -3.50
N ASP A 42 -2.11 6.80 -3.07
CA ASP A 42 -2.69 7.80 -3.96
C ASP A 42 -1.58 8.57 -4.71
N GLY A 43 -0.53 9.03 -4.01
CA GLY A 43 0.61 9.70 -4.65
C GLY A 43 1.42 8.78 -5.57
N THR A 44 1.60 7.51 -5.21
CA THR A 44 2.26 6.53 -6.10
C THR A 44 1.46 6.29 -7.37
N LYS A 45 0.12 6.24 -7.27
CA LYS A 45 -0.74 6.05 -8.43
C LYS A 45 -0.65 7.22 -9.41
N GLU A 46 -0.62 8.45 -8.90
CA GLU A 46 -0.46 9.67 -9.72
C GLU A 46 0.88 9.64 -10.49
N VAL A 47 1.99 9.35 -9.81
CA VAL A 47 3.30 9.21 -10.45
C VAL A 47 3.32 8.10 -11.50
N VAL A 48 2.70 6.96 -11.23
CA VAL A 48 2.63 5.85 -12.19
C VAL A 48 1.79 6.23 -13.42
N ASP A 49 0.67 6.94 -13.23
CA ASP A 49 -0.19 7.38 -14.33
C ASP A 49 0.52 8.44 -15.20
N ASP A 50 1.23 9.40 -14.59
CA ASP A 50 2.02 10.42 -15.31
C ASP A 50 3.14 9.78 -16.15
N VAL A 51 3.90 8.87 -15.53
CA VAL A 51 4.97 8.14 -16.19
C VAL A 51 4.42 7.27 -17.33
N LYS A 52 3.28 6.60 -17.13
CA LYS A 52 2.62 5.80 -18.16
C LYS A 52 2.13 6.66 -19.33
N GLN A 53 1.66 7.88 -19.07
CA GLN A 53 1.22 8.79 -20.12
C GLN A 53 2.41 9.29 -20.96
N GLU A 54 3.55 9.59 -20.33
CA GLU A 54 4.79 9.99 -21.02
C GLU A 54 5.34 8.87 -21.91
N PHE A 55 5.36 7.62 -21.43
CA PHE A 55 5.79 6.46 -22.24
C PHE A 55 4.87 6.16 -23.42
N VAL A 56 3.54 6.28 -23.25
CA VAL A 56 2.57 6.05 -24.35
C VAL A 56 2.70 7.12 -25.44
N LEU A 57 3.04 8.35 -25.07
CA LEU A 57 3.29 9.45 -26.01
C LEU A 57 4.61 9.26 -26.78
N ASP A 58 5.66 8.71 -26.15
CA ASP A 58 6.94 8.41 -26.80
C ASP A 58 6.83 7.25 -27.82
N ASP A 59 6.11 6.17 -27.47
CA ASP A 59 5.86 5.04 -28.37
C ASP A 59 5.01 5.44 -29.60
N SER A 60 3.95 6.23 -29.37
CA SER A 60 3.07 6.72 -30.47
C SER A 60 3.79 7.69 -31.41
N LYS A 61 4.83 8.39 -30.94
CA LYS A 61 5.63 9.29 -31.78
C LYS A 61 6.63 8.53 -32.65
N LYS A 62 7.22 7.45 -32.11
CA LYS A 62 8.16 6.59 -32.84
C LYS A 62 7.50 5.76 -33.95
N GLU A 63 6.27 5.30 -33.75
CA GLU A 63 5.51 4.62 -34.82
C GLU A 63 5.21 5.56 -36.00
N LYS A 64 4.84 6.83 -35.73
CA LYS A 64 4.53 7.79 -36.80
C LYS A 64 5.76 8.24 -37.59
N GLU A 65 6.92 8.38 -36.95
CA GLU A 65 8.17 8.74 -37.64
C GLU A 65 8.66 7.63 -38.58
N ASN A 66 8.33 6.36 -38.30
CA ASN A 66 8.75 5.21 -39.10
C ASN A 66 7.83 4.96 -40.32
N GLU A 67 6.57 5.41 -40.29
CA GLU A 67 5.67 5.36 -41.45
C GLU A 67 5.92 6.50 -42.46
N GLU A 68 6.34 7.69 -42.02
CA GLU A 68 6.58 8.84 -42.91
C GLU A 68 7.89 8.74 -43.73
N LYS A 69 8.84 7.90 -43.29
CA LYS A 69 10.14 7.69 -43.95
C LYS A 69 10.16 6.51 -44.93
N LYS A 70 9.03 5.83 -45.13
CA LYS A 70 8.92 4.63 -45.98
C LYS A 70 8.13 4.92 -47.26
#